data_AF-A0AAJ8K9N2-F1
#
_entry.id   AF-A0AAJ8K9N2-F1
#
_cell.length_a   1.000
_cell.length_b   1.000
_cell.length_c   1.000
_cell.angle_alpha   90.00
_cell.angle_beta   90.00
_cell.angle_gamma   90.00
#
_symmetry.space_group_name_H-M   'P 1'
#
loop_
_entity.id
_entity.type
_entity.pdbx_description
1 polymer ?
#
loop_
_entity_poly.entity_id
_entity_poly.type
_entity_poly.pdbx_seq_one_letter_code
_entity_poly.pdbx_strand_id
1 'polypeptide(L)'
;MEGYDGAHCQSSGVNCGIVEFTLTNGHGKGMQNSADYSLLDGPGLGNHKFHYKMNFHFTGSCTKSPGGPCTGNSPRQCPGAYLGDKTEGGAPTQCLSDNTGIVITFC
;
A
#
# COMPACT_ATOMS: atom_id res chain seq x y z
N MET A 1 18.26 -10.81 13.74
CA MET A 1 17.07 -10.11 14.25
C MET A 1 16.26 -11.14 15.02
N GLU A 2 16.51 -11.25 16.33
CA GLU A 2 15.70 -12.10 17.22
C GLU A 2 14.53 -11.23 17.72
N GLY A 3 13.29 -11.72 17.61
CA GLY A 3 12.10 -10.98 18.04
C GLY A 3 10.85 -11.12 17.16
N TYR A 4 10.94 -11.81 16.01
CA TYR A 4 9.80 -12.03 15.10
C TYR A 4 9.33 -13.49 15.05
N ASP A 5 9.91 -14.39 15.86
CA ASP A 5 9.43 -15.77 15.94
C ASP A 5 7.99 -15.79 16.46
N GLY A 6 7.08 -16.26 15.60
CA GLY A 6 5.63 -16.27 15.86
C GLY A 6 4.90 -14.97 15.49
N ALA A 7 5.58 -13.93 15.01
CA ALA A 7 4.93 -12.70 14.57
C ALA A 7 4.15 -12.93 13.26
N HIS A 8 2.90 -12.46 13.23
CA HIS A 8 2.08 -12.45 12.02
C HIS A 8 2.68 -11.61 10.89
N CYS A 9 3.56 -10.66 11.20
CA CYS A 9 4.22 -9.78 10.27
C CYS A 9 5.72 -9.80 10.55
N GLN A 10 6.54 -10.25 9.59
CA GLN A 10 7.99 -10.37 9.75
C GLN A 10 8.72 -9.05 9.47
N SER A 11 9.98 -8.95 9.87
CA SER A 11 10.81 -7.75 9.62
C SER A 11 10.99 -7.41 8.14
N SER A 12 10.83 -8.40 7.25
CA SER A 12 10.88 -8.25 5.80
C SER A 12 9.58 -7.74 5.18
N GLY A 13 8.50 -7.58 5.96
CA GLY A 13 7.16 -7.34 5.44
C GLY A 13 6.41 -8.62 5.02
N VAL A 14 7.08 -9.78 5.06
CA VAL A 14 6.44 -11.07 4.79
C VAL A 14 5.32 -11.32 5.79
N ASN A 15 4.20 -11.85 5.30
CA ASN A 15 2.95 -12.08 6.04
C ASN A 15 2.18 -10.80 6.43
N CYS A 16 2.65 -9.59 6.12
CA CYS A 16 1.99 -8.35 6.50
C CYS A 16 1.04 -7.85 5.41
N GLY A 17 -0.02 -7.12 5.78
CA GLY A 17 -0.74 -6.28 4.83
C GLY A 17 0.02 -4.97 4.73
N ILE A 18 0.29 -4.48 3.52
CA ILE A 18 1.19 -3.35 3.32
C ILE A 18 0.53 -2.20 2.57
N VAL A 19 1.00 -0.99 2.86
CA VAL A 19 0.82 0.18 2.01
C VAL A 19 2.12 0.37 1.24
N GLU A 20 2.10 0.16 -0.07
CA GLU A 20 3.22 0.41 -0.96
C GLU A 20 3.15 1.86 -1.45
N PHE A 21 4.27 2.56 -1.50
CA PHE A 21 4.28 3.92 -2.03
C PHE A 21 5.61 4.30 -2.69
N THR A 22 5.52 5.21 -3.65
CA THR A 22 6.62 5.92 -4.28
C THR A 22 6.35 7.41 -4.14
N LEU A 23 7.32 8.17 -3.62
CA LEU A 23 7.29 9.62 -3.59
C LEU A 23 8.47 10.18 -4.41
N THR A 24 8.20 11.20 -5.22
CA THR A 24 9.15 11.85 -6.11
C THR A 24 8.94 13.36 -6.09
N ASN A 25 9.99 14.12 -6.44
CA ASN A 25 9.96 15.58 -6.49
C ASN A 25 10.50 16.12 -7.82
N GLY A 26 9.97 15.59 -8.94
CA GLY A 26 10.32 16.08 -10.27
C GLY A 26 9.12 16.07 -11.20
N HIS A 27 8.07 16.76 -10.77
CA HIS A 27 6.88 17.05 -11.56
C HIS A 27 7.26 17.47 -12.99
N GLY A 28 6.57 16.90 -13.98
CA GLY A 28 6.82 17.14 -15.40
C GLY A 28 7.99 16.34 -16.01
N LYS A 29 8.73 15.54 -15.23
CA LYS A 29 9.85 14.71 -15.73
C LYS A 29 9.49 13.23 -15.92
N GLY A 30 8.20 12.92 -16.08
CA GLY A 30 7.71 11.54 -16.14
C GLY A 30 7.79 10.77 -14.80
N MET A 31 8.06 11.47 -13.69
CA MET A 31 8.03 10.90 -12.34
C MET A 31 6.65 11.08 -11.71
N GLN A 32 6.19 10.06 -10.99
CA GLN A 32 4.85 10.00 -10.42
C GLN A 32 4.91 9.53 -8.96
N ASN A 33 4.15 10.19 -8.10
CA ASN A 33 3.85 9.68 -6.77
C ASN A 33 2.72 8.65 -6.88
N SER A 34 2.88 7.52 -6.23
CA SER A 34 1.92 6.41 -6.27
C SER A 34 1.83 5.77 -4.91
N ALA A 35 0.64 5.35 -4.51
CA ALA A 35 0.46 4.55 -3.31
C ALA A 35 -0.74 3.59 -3.46
N ASP A 36 -0.62 2.41 -2.87
CA ASP A 36 -1.63 1.36 -2.94
C ASP A 36 -1.58 0.46 -1.70
N TYR A 37 -2.59 -0.40 -1.59
CA TYR A 37 -2.58 -1.50 -0.65
C TYR A 37 -2.15 -2.76 -1.38
N SER A 38 -1.30 -3.57 -0.75
CA SER A 38 -0.92 -4.86 -1.30
C SER A 38 -1.17 -5.97 -0.30
N LEU A 39 -2.01 -6.90 -0.73
CA LEU A 39 -2.32 -8.18 -0.09
C LEU A 39 -2.02 -9.31 -1.10
N LEU A 40 -0.94 -9.13 -1.87
CA LEU A 40 -0.43 -10.12 -2.79
C LEU A 40 0.05 -11.35 -2.04
N ASP A 41 -0.40 -12.51 -2.49
CA ASP A 41 -0.19 -13.79 -1.85
C ASP A 41 0.21 -14.82 -2.91
N GLY A 42 1.19 -15.64 -2.58
CA GLY A 42 1.70 -16.67 -3.48
C GLY A 42 3.22 -16.77 -3.49
N PRO A 43 3.78 -17.78 -4.18
CA PRO A 43 5.21 -17.99 -4.26
C PRO A 43 5.95 -16.76 -4.80
N GLY A 44 6.86 -16.21 -4.00
CA GLY A 44 7.66 -15.04 -4.38
C GLY A 44 6.95 -13.68 -4.24
N LEU A 45 5.69 -13.64 -3.78
CA LEU A 45 4.90 -12.41 -3.64
C LEU A 45 4.83 -11.87 -2.20
N GLY A 46 5.69 -12.36 -1.30
CA GLY A 46 5.77 -11.89 0.09
C GLY A 46 4.66 -12.40 1.02
N ASN A 47 3.67 -13.15 0.51
CA ASN A 47 2.57 -13.72 1.31
C ASN A 47 1.82 -12.63 2.11
N HIS A 48 1.56 -11.46 1.52
CA HIS A 48 0.95 -10.32 2.20
C HIS A 48 -0.50 -10.62 2.61
N LYS A 49 -0.81 -10.54 3.92
CA LYS A 49 -2.13 -10.85 4.47
C LYS A 49 -2.74 -9.69 5.22
N PHE A 50 -4.05 -9.54 5.11
CA PHE A 50 -4.75 -8.54 5.92
C PHE A 50 -4.66 -8.92 7.41
N HIS A 51 -4.08 -8.02 8.22
CA HIS A 51 -3.99 -8.17 9.67
C HIS A 51 -4.60 -6.99 10.43
N TYR A 52 -4.35 -5.77 9.94
CA TYR A 52 -4.82 -4.54 10.56
C TYR A 52 -5.58 -3.70 9.55
N LYS A 53 -6.56 -2.93 10.05
CA LYS A 53 -7.20 -1.93 9.19
C LYS A 53 -6.15 -0.86 8.89
N MET A 54 -6.07 -0.46 7.64
CA MET A 54 -5.07 0.50 7.18
C MET A 54 -5.70 1.51 6.25
N ASN A 55 -5.29 2.76 6.39
CA ASN A 55 -5.68 3.84 5.51
C ASN A 55 -4.46 4.67 5.12
N PHE A 56 -4.49 5.31 3.96
CA PHE A 56 -3.48 6.31 3.60
C PHE A 56 -4.13 7.50 2.91
N HIS A 57 -3.46 8.64 2.90
CA HIS A 57 -3.76 9.74 1.98
C HIS A 57 -2.48 10.52 1.72
N PHE A 58 -2.36 11.06 0.50
CA PHE A 58 -1.31 12.01 0.20
C PHE A 58 -1.57 13.36 0.89
N THR A 59 -0.48 14.08 1.16
CA THR A 59 -0.50 15.43 1.74
C THR A 59 0.38 16.39 0.93
N GLY A 60 0.32 17.68 1.25
CA GLY A 60 1.08 18.72 0.56
C GLY A 60 0.40 19.14 -0.74
N SER A 61 1.14 19.22 -1.84
CA SER A 61 0.60 19.64 -3.14
C SER A 61 -0.32 18.60 -3.80
N CYS A 62 -0.48 17.44 -3.17
CA CYS A 62 -1.41 16.41 -3.57
C CYS A 62 -2.17 15.89 -2.35
N THR A 63 -3.49 15.82 -2.44
CA THR A 63 -4.35 15.37 -1.33
C THR A 63 -5.23 14.19 -1.73
N LYS A 64 -4.82 13.43 -2.75
CA LYS A 64 -5.54 12.23 -3.18
C LYS A 64 -5.42 11.14 -2.13
N SER A 65 -6.45 10.33 -2.03
CA SER A 65 -6.58 9.19 -1.13
C SER A 65 -7.08 7.98 -1.93
N PRO A 66 -7.00 6.76 -1.38
CA PRO A 66 -7.68 5.62 -1.97
C PRO A 66 -9.20 5.85 -1.90
N GLY A 67 -9.96 4.99 -2.58
CA GLY A 67 -11.43 5.03 -2.58
C GLY A 67 -12.07 4.72 -1.21
N GLY A 68 -11.27 4.38 -0.21
CA GLY A 68 -11.67 4.11 1.16
C GLY A 68 -10.57 3.35 1.91
N PRO A 69 -10.71 3.19 3.24
CA PRO A 69 -9.74 2.42 4.02
C PRO A 69 -9.77 0.94 3.63
N CYS A 70 -8.62 0.28 3.77
CA CYS A 70 -8.54 -1.17 3.73
C CYS A 70 -8.96 -1.77 5.06
N THR A 71 -10.00 -2.59 5.02
CA THR A 71 -10.71 -3.15 6.18
C THR A 71 -10.89 -4.67 6.11
N GLY A 72 -10.31 -5.30 5.08
CA GLY A 72 -10.36 -6.74 4.83
C GLY A 72 -9.58 -7.11 3.58
N ASN A 73 -9.76 -8.33 3.08
CA ASN A 73 -8.98 -8.93 1.99
C ASN A 73 -9.75 -9.09 0.67
N SER A 74 -10.74 -8.22 0.42
CA SER A 74 -11.53 -8.23 -0.82
C SER A 74 -11.53 -6.86 -1.50
N PRO A 75 -11.82 -6.76 -2.81
CA PRO A 75 -11.84 -5.47 -3.50
C PRO A 75 -12.79 -4.44 -2.88
N ARG A 76 -13.91 -4.91 -2.31
CA ARG A 76 -14.89 -4.07 -1.62
C ARG A 76 -14.38 -3.56 -0.27
N GLN A 77 -13.62 -4.38 0.45
CA GLN A 77 -13.09 -4.04 1.77
C GLN A 77 -11.74 -3.34 1.69
N CYS A 78 -11.02 -3.48 0.59
CA CYS A 78 -9.70 -2.89 0.35
C CYS A 78 -9.67 -2.27 -1.07
N PRO A 79 -10.28 -1.10 -1.26
CA PRO A 79 -10.47 -0.51 -2.58
C PRO A 79 -9.13 -0.19 -3.26
N GLY A 80 -8.95 -0.70 -4.48
CA GLY A 80 -7.75 -0.48 -5.28
C GLY A 80 -6.54 -1.32 -4.88
N ALA A 81 -6.70 -2.27 -3.95
CA ALA A 81 -5.62 -3.15 -3.53
C ALA A 81 -5.21 -4.17 -4.59
N TYR A 82 -3.94 -4.54 -4.59
CA TYR A 82 -3.48 -5.77 -5.21
C TYR A 82 -3.83 -6.96 -4.31
N LEU A 83 -4.46 -8.00 -4.87
CA LEU A 83 -5.04 -9.11 -4.09
C LEU A 83 -4.69 -10.46 -4.70
N GLY A 84 -4.40 -11.44 -3.83
CA GLY A 84 -4.15 -12.82 -4.26
C GLY A 84 -2.85 -12.94 -5.05
N ASP A 85 -2.79 -13.84 -6.02
CA ASP A 85 -1.58 -14.15 -6.79
C ASP A 85 -1.43 -13.31 -8.06
N LYS A 86 -2.32 -12.34 -8.29
CA LYS A 86 -2.34 -11.54 -9.52
C LYS A 86 -1.67 -10.19 -9.32
N THR A 87 -0.56 -10.00 -10.01
CA THR A 87 0.17 -8.72 -10.07
C THR A 87 -0.55 -7.67 -10.92
N GLU A 88 -1.55 -8.08 -11.70
CA GLU A 88 -2.39 -7.21 -12.51
C GLU A 88 -3.79 -7.09 -11.87
N GLY A 89 -4.17 -5.89 -11.44
CA GLY A 89 -5.53 -5.64 -10.92
C GLY A 89 -5.65 -4.58 -9.82
N GLY A 90 -4.54 -4.20 -9.19
CA GLY A 90 -4.52 -3.05 -8.30
C GLY A 90 -4.77 -1.74 -9.05
N ALA A 91 -5.32 -0.76 -8.34
CA ALA A 91 -5.61 0.57 -8.84
C ALA A 91 -4.93 1.60 -7.92
N PRO A 92 -3.61 1.81 -8.09
CA PRO A 92 -2.88 2.70 -7.22
C PRO A 92 -3.41 4.14 -7.30
N THR A 93 -3.40 4.81 -6.15
CA THR A 93 -3.67 6.25 -6.07
C THR A 93 -2.45 6.99 -6.59
N GLN A 94 -2.64 7.77 -7.66
CA GLN A 94 -1.53 8.39 -8.39
C GLN A 94 -1.62 9.91 -8.45
N CYS A 95 -0.45 10.55 -8.39
CA CYS A 95 -0.33 12.00 -8.41
C CYS A 95 0.96 12.50 -9.08
N LEU A 96 0.83 13.45 -9.99
CA LEU A 96 1.95 14.17 -10.62
C LEU A 96 2.08 15.54 -9.95
N SER A 97 2.85 15.60 -8.85
CA SER A 97 3.02 16.84 -8.09
C SER A 97 4.28 16.80 -7.25
N ASP A 98 4.93 17.95 -7.10
CA ASP A 98 6.07 18.14 -6.20
C ASP A 98 5.60 18.38 -4.76
N ASN A 99 6.48 18.20 -3.79
CA ASN A 99 6.20 18.36 -2.36
C ASN A 99 4.99 17.53 -1.91
N THR A 100 4.89 16.30 -2.43
CA THR A 100 3.88 15.32 -2.01
C THR A 100 4.41 14.57 -0.79
N GLY A 101 3.62 14.54 0.28
CA GLY A 101 3.81 13.66 1.44
C GLY A 101 2.75 12.57 1.51
N ILE A 102 2.83 11.71 2.51
CA ILE A 102 1.83 10.67 2.78
C ILE A 102 1.61 10.52 4.29
N VAL A 103 0.37 10.33 4.69
CA VAL A 103 -0.01 9.91 6.04
C VAL A 103 -0.62 8.52 5.94
N ILE A 104 -0.13 7.59 6.76
CA ILE A 104 -0.62 6.22 6.87
C ILE A 104 -1.15 6.03 8.28
N THR A 105 -2.34 5.45 8.40
CA THR A 105 -3.01 5.19 9.69
C THR A 105 -3.35 3.72 9.79
N PHE A 106 -2.99 3.11 10.93
CA PHE A 106 -3.36 1.74 11.28
C PHE A 106 -4.34 1.76 12.46
N CYS A 107 -5.36 0.89 12.42
CA CYS A 107 -6.37 0.77 13.47
C CYS A 107 -6.54 -0.69 13.93
#